data_AF-A0A916F5T2-F1
#
_entry.id   AF-A0A916F5T2-F1
#
_cell.length_a   1.000
_cell.length_b   1.000
_cell.length_c   1.000
_cell.angle_alpha   90.00
_cell.angle_beta   90.00
_cell.angle_gamma   90.00
#
_symmetry.space_group_name_H-M   'P 1'
#
loop_
_entity.id
_entity.type
_entity.pdbx_description
1 polymer ?
#
loop_
_entity_poly.entity_id
_entity_poly.type
_entity_poly.pdbx_seq_one_letter_code
_entity_poly.pdbx_strand_id
1 'polypeptide(L)' 'MESRLSKRLLTVKELSAILKISPRTIYNGIHRRATNRFPIKAKRVGKLIRFDRKDVDEYIQSL' A
#
# COMPACT_ATOMS: atom_id res chain seq x y z
N MET A 1 -15.38 -23.62 -0.52
CA MET A 1 -14.03 -23.03 -0.64
C MET A 1 -14.19 -21.69 -1.33
N GLU A 2 -14.15 -20.59 -0.59
CA GLU A 2 -14.19 -19.25 -1.22
C GLU A 2 -13.08 -19.16 -2.27
N SER A 3 -13.44 -18.74 -3.47
CA SER A 3 -12.49 -18.42 -4.54
C SER A 3 -11.49 -17.40 -4.00
N ARG A 4 -10.27 -17.86 -3.66
CA ARG A 4 -9.13 -17.02 -3.28
C ARG A 4 -8.61 -16.27 -4.51
N LEU A 5 -9.46 -15.42 -5.09
CA LEU A 5 -8.99 -14.29 -5.88
C LEU A 5 -8.26 -13.38 -4.90
N SER A 6 -6.99 -13.70 -4.64
CA SER A 6 -6.09 -12.89 -3.82
C SER A 6 -6.22 -11.45 -4.30
N LYS A 7 -6.78 -10.58 -3.45
CA LYS A 7 -6.97 -9.16 -3.77
C LYS A 7 -5.63 -8.61 -4.26
N ARG A 8 -5.56 -8.31 -5.56
CA ARG A 8 -4.37 -7.72 -6.17
C ARG A 8 -4.08 -6.32 -5.64
N LEU A 9 -5.12 -5.61 -5.22
CA LEU A 9 -5.06 -4.22 -4.76
C LEU A 9 -5.44 -4.09 -3.28
N LEU A 10 -4.43 -3.83 -2.46
CA LEU A 10 -4.55 -3.59 -1.02
C LEU A 10 -5.01 -2.17 -0.71
N THR A 11 -5.83 -2.03 0.30
CA THR A 11 -6.19 -0.75 0.92
C THR A 11 -5.06 -0.25 1.83
N VAL A 12 -5.11 1.02 2.23
CA VAL A 12 -4.19 1.59 3.22
C VAL A 12 -4.23 0.83 4.54
N LYS A 13 -5.42 0.37 4.98
CA LYS A 13 -5.58 -0.39 6.23
C LYS A 13 -4.94 -1.77 6.15
N GLU A 14 -5.14 -2.49 5.05
CA GLU A 14 -4.48 -3.79 4.80
C GLU A 14 -2.95 -3.61 4.75
N LEU A 15 -2.46 -2.60 4.02
CA LEU A 15 -1.03 -2.30 3.94
C LEU A 15 -0.42 -1.94 5.29
N SER A 16 -1.12 -1.13 6.09
CA SER A 16 -0.74 -0.77 7.45
C SER A 16 -0.59 -2.01 8.35
N ALA A 17 -1.52 -2.96 8.25
CA ALA A 17 -1.47 -4.20 9.01
C ALA A 17 -0.27 -5.09 8.61
N ILE A 18 0.08 -5.11 7.33
CA ILE A 18 1.21 -5.87 6.78
C ILE A 18 2.54 -5.26 7.23
N LEU A 19 2.75 -3.97 6.97
CA LEU A 19 4.03 -3.30 7.22
C LEU A 19 4.20 -2.85 8.69
N LYS A 20 3.18 -3.01 9.53
CA LYS A 20 3.15 -2.53 10.92
C LYS A 20 3.44 -1.01 11.04
N ILE A 21 2.97 -0.25 10.06
CA ILE A 21 3.12 1.22 10.00
C ILE A 21 1.76 1.88 10.15
N SER A 22 1.70 3.04 10.81
CA SER A 22 0.43 3.77 10.97
C SER A 22 -0.17 4.18 9.61
N PRO A 23 -1.51 4.10 9.40
CA PRO A 23 -2.14 4.59 8.17
C PRO A 23 -1.81 6.04 7.87
N ARG A 24 -1.65 6.87 8.91
CA ARG A 24 -1.29 8.28 8.79
C ARG A 24 0.09 8.47 8.15
N THR A 25 1.07 7.66 8.53
CA THR A 25 2.41 7.68 7.92
C THR A 25 2.32 7.37 6.42
N ILE A 26 1.50 6.38 6.04
CA ILE A 26 1.28 6.02 4.63
C ILE A 26 0.66 7.22 3.88
N TYR A 27 -0.41 7.82 4.40
CA TYR A 27 -1.04 9.00 3.78
C TYR A 27 -0.09 10.18 3.62
N ASN A 28 0.75 10.43 4.64
CA ASN A 28 1.75 11.49 4.58
C ASN A 28 2.79 11.22 3.49
N GLY A 29 3.26 9.97 3.37
CA GLY A 29 4.30 9.59 2.40
C GLY A 29 3.80 9.52 0.95
N ILE A 30 2.52 9.24 0.70
CA ILE A 30 1.97 9.22 -0.67
C ILE A 30 1.53 10.60 -1.17
N HIS A 31 1.57 11.61 -0.30
CA HIS A 31 1.20 12.96 -0.67
C HIS A 31 2.21 13.53 -1.69
N ARG A 32 1.74 14.28 -2.69
CA ARG A 32 2.57 14.85 -3.77
C ARG A 32 3.75 15.71 -3.28
N ARG A 33 3.59 16.36 -2.13
CA ARG A 33 4.59 17.22 -1.49
C ARG A 33 5.27 16.56 -0.28
N ALA A 34 5.20 15.23 -0.18
CA ALA A 34 5.86 14.51 0.91
C ALA A 34 7.38 14.68 0.79
N THR A 35 8.02 15.20 1.85
CA THR A 35 9.48 15.26 1.95
C THR A 35 10.08 13.86 1.99
N ASN A 36 9.45 12.96 2.74
CA ASN A 36 9.78 11.53 2.74
C ASN A 36 8.68 10.76 2.01
N ARG A 37 8.96 10.33 0.78
CA ARG A 37 7.98 9.61 -0.04
C ARG A 37 7.81 8.18 0.45
N PHE A 38 6.58 7.69 0.39
CA PHE A 38 6.30 6.29 0.70
C PHE A 38 6.99 5.38 -0.35
N PRO A 39 7.71 4.33 0.07
CA PRO A 39 8.54 3.54 -0.85
C PRO A 39 7.72 2.74 -1.88
N ILE A 40 6.47 2.42 -1.56
CA ILE A 40 5.56 1.68 -2.46
C ILE A 40 4.62 2.67 -3.16
N LYS A 41 4.54 2.57 -4.49
CA LYS A 41 3.72 3.47 -5.31
C LYS A 41 2.23 3.26 -5.05
N ALA A 42 1.54 4.32 -4.65
CA ALA A 42 0.10 4.31 -4.54
C ALA A 42 -0.57 4.37 -5.93
N LYS A 43 -1.58 3.53 -6.14
CA LYS A 43 -2.47 3.53 -7.31
C LYS A 43 -3.80 4.16 -6.93
N ARG A 44 -4.26 5.14 -7.73
CA ARG A 44 -5.59 5.76 -7.55
C ARG A 44 -6.60 5.04 -8.43
N VAL A 45 -7.60 4.45 -7.80
CA VAL A 45 -8.74 3.82 -8.48
C VAL A 45 -9.98 4.63 -8.12
N GLY A 46 -10.32 5.59 -8.97
CA GLY A 46 -11.29 6.64 -8.64
C GLY A 46 -10.85 7.45 -7.41
N LYS A 47 -11.71 7.51 -6.39
CA LYS A 47 -11.41 8.17 -5.10
C LYS A 47 -10.57 7.32 -4.15
N LEU A 48 -10.37 6.04 -4.46
CA LEU A 48 -9.72 5.09 -3.56
C LEU A 48 -8.21 5.03 -3.80
N ILE A 49 -7.46 5.02 -2.70
CA ILE A 49 -6.02 4.75 -2.69
C ILE A 49 -5.81 3.26 -2.49
N ARG A 50 -5.07 2.64 -3.42
CA ARG A 50 -4.76 1.22 -3.42
C ARG A 50 -3.26 0.99 -3.65
N PHE A 51 -2.78 -0.18 -3.27
CA PHE A 51 -1.40 -0.62 -3.47
C PHE A 51 -1.39 -2.00 -4.10
N ASP A 52 -0.51 -2.22 -5.07
CA ASP A 52 -0.37 -3.54 -5.67
C ASP A 52 0.26 -4.49 -4.66
N ARG A 53 -0.32 -5.67 -4.51
CA ARG A 53 0.23 -6.70 -3.63
C ARG A 53 1.64 -7.09 -4.06
N LYS A 54 1.91 -7.16 -5.37
CA LYS A 54 3.24 -7.51 -5.90
C LYS A 54 4.30 -6.48 -5.47
N ASP A 55 4.01 -5.20 -5.62
CA ASP A 55 4.93 -4.12 -5.23
C ASP A 55 5.20 -4.13 -3.71
N VAL A 56 4.21 -4.51 -2.91
CA VAL A 56 4.36 -4.65 -1.45
C VAL A 56 5.23 -5.85 -1.09
N ASP A 57 5.02 -6.99 -1.74
CA ASP A 57 5.82 -8.20 -1.51
C ASP A 57 7.28 -7.99 -1.96
N GLU A 58 7.51 -7.34 -3.11
CA GLU A 58 8.85 -6.96 -3.58
C GLU A 58 9.56 -6.01 -2.60
N TYR A 59 8.85 -5.02 -2.05
CA TYR A 59 9.41 -4.15 -1.02
C TYR A 59 9.82 -4.92 0.23
N ILE A 60 8.97 -5.83 0.72
CA ILE A 60 9.29 -6.65 1.91
C ILE A 60 10.51 -7.54 1.65
N GLN A 61 10.64 -8.11 0.46
CA GLN A 61 11.80 -8.92 0.09
C GLN A 61 13.10 -8.11 -0.04
N SER A 62 13.00 -6.80 -0.26
CA SER A 62 14.16 -5.91 -0.36
C SER A 62 14.67 -5.36 0.98
N LEU A 63 13.94 -5.63 2.08
CA LEU A 63 14.34 -5.27 3.46
C LEU A 63 15.29 -6.32 4.05
#